data_AF-A0A2N5K426-F1
#
_entry.id   AF-A0A2N5K426-F1
#
_cell.length_a   1.000
_cell.length_b   1.000
_cell.length_c   1.000
_cell.angle_alpha   90.00
_cell.angle_beta   90.00
_cell.angle_gamma   90.00
#
_symmetry.space_group_name_H-M   'P 1'
#
loop_
_entity.id
_entity.type
_entity.pdbx_description
1 polymer ?
#
loop_
_entity_poly.entity_id
_entity_poly.type
_entity_poly.pdbx_seq_one_letter_code
_entity_poly.pdbx_strand_id
1 'polypeptide(L)'
;MDYSIIQYPALPSAYSAQKPGRRVDMIVMHSTGGVKTGDLWTLSGRDRRHLVSIHYYITKLGEIYQLVQDKDVAWHAGVSFWQGENDVNRFSIGIELENLNNGRDTYPQAQIDAALWLVRNKVQEFKIPRSRLVRHAQVALPPGRKSDPRGFPWDSFAGQVYTNIEAGPPPPPATPPPANTVLRTALIDSAYRRARHTYHPDWALHQFALSQRIGPPLLPMFQFKAENRGWVGEVYGVDAICSPVGAWNDIRRLSQLPEGELKTVFRNEVYRGLGATYHADWAFHQYADRNPIGLPLSESFRITLGGGEAYTAQIFTLDTLISPYGQWNVIFPLSNLLDAPNLEPRDAELRDTIINRQYQRIGAKYHPEWAMHQAATKLGLGVPLSGQEQIEMGVQDYVAQSYARDVVYSPVGEWGTVKQLADLL
;
A
#
# COMPACT_ATOMS: atom_id res chain seq x y z
N MET A 1 -41.24 -1.83 -11.46
CA MET A 1 -41.06 -0.46 -10.95
C MET A 1 -39.94 0.15 -11.75
N ASP A 2 -40.13 1.35 -12.26
CA ASP A 2 -39.05 2.10 -12.91
C ASP A 2 -38.31 2.88 -11.83
N TYR A 3 -37.05 2.56 -11.61
CA TYR A 3 -36.18 3.31 -10.71
C TYR A 3 -35.53 4.45 -11.48
N SER A 4 -35.41 5.61 -10.84
CA SER A 4 -34.57 6.71 -11.34
C SER A 4 -33.16 6.59 -10.77
N ILE A 5 -32.17 6.89 -11.60
CA ILE A 5 -30.75 6.93 -11.19
C ILE A 5 -30.39 8.38 -10.92
N ILE A 6 -30.05 8.68 -9.67
CA ILE A 6 -29.60 10.00 -9.22
C ILE A 6 -28.12 10.15 -9.58
N GLN A 7 -27.80 11.17 -10.38
CA GLN A 7 -26.41 11.44 -10.74
C GLN A 7 -25.70 12.16 -9.59
N TYR A 8 -24.63 11.55 -9.08
CA TYR A 8 -23.78 12.11 -8.03
C TYR A 8 -22.31 11.92 -8.39
N PRO A 9 -21.80 12.65 -9.41
CA PRO A 9 -20.51 12.34 -9.99
C PRO A 9 -19.37 12.39 -8.95
N ALA A 10 -18.51 11.37 -9.01
CA ALA A 10 -17.25 11.31 -8.31
C ALA A 10 -16.27 12.37 -8.86
N LEU A 11 -15.26 12.73 -8.05
CA LEU A 11 -14.21 13.60 -8.52
C LEU A 11 -13.45 12.93 -9.69
N PRO A 12 -13.05 13.67 -10.74
CA PRO A 12 -12.28 13.10 -11.86
C PRO A 12 -10.96 12.42 -11.43
N SER A 13 -10.44 12.76 -10.25
CA SER A 13 -9.26 12.14 -9.65
C SER A 13 -9.53 10.82 -8.92
N ALA A 14 -10.78 10.35 -8.90
CA ALA A 14 -11.22 9.19 -8.13
C ALA A 14 -11.58 7.97 -9.00
N TYR A 15 -11.33 8.04 -10.31
CA TYR A 15 -11.52 6.94 -11.26
C TYR A 15 -10.55 7.12 -12.42
N SER A 16 -10.46 6.11 -13.29
CA SER A 16 -9.63 6.18 -14.49
C SER A 16 -10.42 5.79 -15.73
N ALA A 17 -10.01 6.29 -16.90
CA ALA A 17 -10.60 5.85 -18.15
C ALA A 17 -10.28 4.36 -18.41
N GLN A 18 -11.22 3.65 -19.01
CA GLN A 18 -11.02 2.25 -19.39
C GLN A 18 -9.95 2.12 -20.48
N LYS A 19 -9.09 1.11 -20.35
CA LYS A 19 -8.08 0.82 -21.38
C LYS A 19 -8.73 0.26 -22.65
N PRO A 20 -8.24 0.60 -23.85
CA PRO A 20 -8.75 0.04 -25.10
C PRO A 20 -8.77 -1.49 -25.07
N GLY A 21 -9.89 -2.09 -25.48
CA GLY A 21 -10.06 -3.53 -25.58
C GLY A 21 -10.57 -4.25 -24.33
N ARG A 22 -10.56 -3.62 -23.13
CA ARG A 22 -11.20 -4.21 -21.94
C ARG A 22 -12.65 -3.73 -21.81
N ARG A 23 -13.58 -4.67 -21.66
CA ARG A 23 -15.01 -4.39 -21.43
C ARG A 23 -15.41 -4.81 -20.03
N VAL A 24 -16.48 -4.22 -19.51
CA VAL A 24 -17.18 -4.71 -18.32
C VAL A 24 -17.74 -6.09 -18.64
N ASP A 25 -17.46 -7.07 -17.77
CA ASP A 25 -18.03 -8.42 -17.86
C ASP A 25 -18.33 -9.03 -16.48
N MET A 26 -18.34 -8.18 -15.44
CA MET A 26 -18.45 -8.59 -14.05
C MET A 26 -19.18 -7.55 -13.21
N ILE A 27 -19.88 -7.99 -12.16
CA ILE A 27 -20.43 -7.13 -11.10
C ILE A 27 -19.90 -7.62 -9.76
N VAL A 28 -19.39 -6.68 -8.96
CA VAL A 28 -19.00 -6.92 -7.57
C VAL A 28 -19.97 -6.18 -6.66
N MET A 29 -20.66 -6.93 -5.81
CA MET A 29 -21.55 -6.40 -4.79
C MET A 29 -20.77 -6.17 -3.49
N HIS A 30 -21.00 -5.01 -2.89
CA HIS A 30 -20.34 -4.52 -1.69
C HIS A 30 -21.37 -4.11 -0.63
N SER A 31 -20.88 -3.85 0.58
CA SER A 31 -21.60 -3.02 1.54
C SER A 31 -20.66 -2.07 2.27
N THR A 32 -21.16 -0.87 2.54
CA THR A 32 -20.32 0.29 2.85
C THR A 32 -19.63 0.23 4.21
N GLY A 33 -20.21 -0.52 5.16
CA GLY A 33 -19.83 -0.43 6.58
C GLY A 33 -20.26 0.88 7.24
N GLY A 34 -21.09 1.69 6.57
CA GLY A 34 -21.41 3.06 6.95
C GLY A 34 -22.88 3.43 6.71
N VAL A 35 -23.11 4.74 6.52
CA VAL A 35 -24.43 5.34 6.28
C VAL A 35 -24.33 6.42 5.20
N LYS A 36 -25.44 6.67 4.51
CA LYS A 36 -25.54 7.51 3.30
C LYS A 36 -24.65 8.76 3.27
N THR A 37 -24.71 9.60 4.29
CA THR A 37 -24.01 10.88 4.28
C THR A 37 -22.48 10.71 4.23
N GLY A 38 -21.93 9.77 5.01
CA GLY A 38 -20.50 9.45 5.01
C GLY A 38 -20.07 8.64 3.79
N ASP A 39 -20.97 7.77 3.32
CA ASP A 39 -20.72 6.87 2.20
C ASP A 39 -20.56 7.66 0.89
N LEU A 40 -21.50 8.57 0.57
CA LEU A 40 -21.40 9.39 -0.64
C LEU A 40 -20.16 10.28 -0.65
N TRP A 41 -19.75 10.81 0.50
CA TRP A 41 -18.51 11.58 0.62
C TRP A 41 -17.27 10.73 0.31
N THR A 42 -17.21 9.53 0.87
CA THR A 42 -16.07 8.62 0.72
C THR A 42 -16.00 8.02 -0.69
N LEU A 43 -17.11 7.45 -1.17
CA LEU A 43 -17.22 6.74 -2.46
C LEU A 43 -17.16 7.65 -3.69
N SER A 44 -17.17 8.97 -3.49
CA SER A 44 -16.97 9.94 -4.56
C SER A 44 -15.55 10.49 -4.63
N GLY A 45 -14.64 9.95 -3.81
CA GLY A 45 -13.25 10.39 -3.68
C GLY A 45 -13.08 11.75 -3.00
N ARG A 46 -14.13 12.28 -2.35
CA ARG A 46 -14.04 13.54 -1.59
C ARG A 46 -13.36 13.35 -0.24
N ASP A 47 -13.39 12.14 0.34
CA ASP A 47 -12.49 11.79 1.44
C ASP A 47 -11.07 11.56 0.92
N ARG A 48 -10.23 12.59 1.07
CA ARG A 48 -8.85 12.57 0.59
C ARG A 48 -7.94 11.62 1.38
N ARG A 49 -8.42 11.01 2.45
CA ARG A 49 -7.73 9.94 3.20
C ARG A 49 -7.96 8.56 2.58
N HIS A 50 -9.02 8.42 1.76
CA HIS A 50 -9.43 7.15 1.15
C HIS A 50 -9.79 7.40 -0.32
N LEU A 51 -8.84 7.26 -1.25
CA LEU A 51 -9.17 7.35 -2.68
C LEU A 51 -9.78 6.03 -3.16
N VAL A 52 -11.07 5.89 -2.86
CA VAL A 52 -11.95 4.82 -3.35
C VAL A 52 -13.09 5.44 -4.14
N SER A 53 -13.68 4.66 -5.03
CA SER A 53 -14.90 5.06 -5.72
C SER A 53 -15.75 3.85 -6.11
N ILE A 54 -17.01 4.11 -6.46
CA ILE A 54 -17.97 3.09 -6.87
C ILE A 54 -18.74 3.54 -8.12
N HIS A 55 -19.27 2.61 -8.89
CA HIS A 55 -20.17 2.98 -10.00
C HIS A 55 -21.54 3.35 -9.45
N TYR A 56 -22.09 2.49 -8.59
CA TYR A 56 -23.42 2.69 -8.01
C TYR A 56 -23.45 2.53 -6.49
N TYR A 57 -24.28 3.33 -5.85
CA TYR A 57 -24.58 3.24 -4.41
C TYR A 57 -26.09 3.19 -4.20
N ILE A 58 -26.57 2.26 -3.36
CA ILE A 58 -28.00 2.04 -3.09
C ILE A 58 -28.29 2.22 -1.60
N THR A 59 -29.15 3.19 -1.29
CA THR A 59 -29.54 3.51 0.09
C THR A 59 -30.49 2.47 0.68
N LYS A 60 -30.68 2.49 2.00
CA LYS A 60 -31.70 1.68 2.68
C LYS A 60 -33.13 1.91 2.15
N LEU A 61 -33.38 3.10 1.58
CA LEU A 61 -34.67 3.47 0.99
C LEU A 61 -34.81 3.04 -0.48
N GLY A 62 -33.80 2.41 -1.07
CA GLY A 62 -33.81 1.97 -2.47
C GLY A 62 -33.51 3.09 -3.48
N GLU A 63 -32.98 4.23 -3.03
CA GLU A 63 -32.48 5.26 -3.94
C GLU A 63 -31.16 4.80 -4.58
N ILE A 64 -31.03 4.95 -5.89
CA ILE A 64 -29.84 4.53 -6.64
C ILE A 64 -29.07 5.78 -7.07
N TYR A 65 -27.81 5.88 -6.64
CA TYR A 65 -26.89 6.94 -7.02
C TYR A 65 -25.84 6.38 -7.99
N GLN A 66 -25.56 7.09 -9.09
CA GLN A 66 -24.42 6.78 -9.97
C GLN A 66 -23.29 7.79 -9.73
N LEU A 67 -22.11 7.26 -9.40
CA LEU A 67 -20.94 8.04 -9.03
C LEU A 67 -19.85 8.00 -10.13
N VAL A 68 -19.64 6.84 -10.73
CA VAL A 68 -18.72 6.64 -11.87
C VAL A 68 -19.51 6.07 -13.05
N GLN A 69 -19.20 6.53 -14.27
CA GLN A 69 -19.86 6.03 -15.48
C GLN A 69 -19.41 4.59 -15.77
N ASP A 70 -20.28 3.78 -16.37
CA ASP A 70 -19.98 2.36 -16.63
C ASP A 70 -18.79 2.12 -17.57
N LYS A 71 -18.44 3.13 -18.37
CA LYS A 71 -17.31 3.10 -19.29
C LYS A 71 -15.96 3.40 -18.62
N ASP A 72 -15.99 3.89 -17.39
CA ASP A 72 -14.83 4.27 -16.61
C ASP A 72 -14.56 3.21 -15.52
N VAL A 73 -13.37 3.24 -14.92
CA VAL A 73 -12.94 2.28 -13.91
C VAL A 73 -13.05 2.92 -12.54
N ALA A 74 -14.06 2.51 -11.76
CA ALA A 74 -14.15 2.85 -10.34
C ALA A 74 -13.18 1.99 -9.49
N TRP A 75 -12.73 2.55 -8.37
CA TRP A 75 -11.73 1.93 -7.49
C TRP A 75 -12.38 1.32 -6.25
N HIS A 76 -12.98 0.14 -6.40
CA HIS A 76 -13.83 -0.49 -5.37
C HIS A 76 -13.32 -1.83 -4.84
N ALA A 77 -12.66 -2.66 -5.66
CA ALA A 77 -12.25 -4.02 -5.28
C ALA A 77 -10.88 -4.05 -4.56
N GLY A 78 -10.05 -3.03 -4.80
CA GLY A 78 -8.65 -3.03 -4.38
C GLY A 78 -7.92 -4.28 -4.88
N VAL A 79 -7.05 -4.85 -4.05
CA VAL A 79 -6.36 -6.09 -4.38
C VAL A 79 -7.34 -7.24 -4.50
N SER A 80 -7.50 -7.72 -5.72
CA SER A 80 -8.55 -8.65 -6.06
C SER A 80 -8.15 -9.60 -7.17
N PHE A 81 -8.77 -10.78 -7.15
CA PHE A 81 -8.58 -11.83 -8.12
C PHE A 81 -9.88 -12.61 -8.33
N TRP A 82 -10.22 -12.86 -9.59
CA TRP A 82 -11.36 -13.70 -9.94
C TRP A 82 -11.10 -14.45 -11.23
N GLN A 83 -11.28 -15.78 -11.20
CA GLN A 83 -11.25 -16.63 -12.40
C GLN A 83 -10.08 -16.34 -13.37
N GLY A 84 -8.91 -16.11 -12.82
CA GLY A 84 -7.69 -15.92 -13.59
C GLY A 84 -7.30 -14.49 -13.92
N GLU A 85 -8.11 -13.54 -13.50
CA GLU A 85 -7.88 -12.12 -13.75
C GLU A 85 -7.65 -11.39 -12.42
N ASN A 86 -6.58 -10.59 -12.35
CA ASN A 86 -6.31 -9.68 -11.24
C ASN A 86 -6.91 -8.30 -11.51
N ASP A 87 -6.92 -7.44 -10.49
CA ASP A 87 -7.38 -6.05 -10.63
C ASP A 87 -8.80 -5.95 -11.18
N VAL A 88 -9.74 -6.52 -10.40
CA VAL A 88 -11.15 -6.68 -10.77
C VAL A 88 -11.83 -5.35 -11.11
N ASN A 89 -11.31 -4.23 -10.60
CA ASN A 89 -11.76 -2.87 -10.96
C ASN A 89 -11.85 -2.70 -12.48
N ARG A 90 -10.85 -3.17 -13.24
CA ARG A 90 -10.72 -2.92 -14.69
C ARG A 90 -11.80 -3.56 -15.55
N PHE A 91 -12.63 -4.43 -14.98
CA PHE A 91 -13.63 -5.17 -15.75
C PHE A 91 -14.94 -5.42 -15.04
N SER A 92 -15.13 -4.74 -13.91
CA SER A 92 -16.34 -4.92 -13.12
C SER A 92 -17.05 -3.61 -12.80
N ILE A 93 -18.36 -3.70 -12.70
CA ILE A 93 -19.20 -2.68 -12.08
C ILE A 93 -19.30 -3.00 -10.58
N GLY A 94 -18.67 -2.17 -9.75
CA GLY A 94 -18.93 -2.16 -8.32
C GLY A 94 -20.27 -1.51 -7.97
N ILE A 95 -21.06 -2.19 -7.12
CA ILE A 95 -22.33 -1.70 -6.56
C ILE A 95 -22.26 -1.79 -5.04
N GLU A 96 -22.38 -0.65 -4.37
CA GLU A 96 -22.39 -0.52 -2.91
C GLU A 96 -23.81 -0.48 -2.34
N LEU A 97 -24.03 -1.23 -1.26
CA LEU A 97 -25.27 -1.21 -0.50
C LEU A 97 -25.03 -0.56 0.86
N GLU A 98 -25.86 0.44 1.20
CA GLU A 98 -25.87 1.02 2.55
C GLU A 98 -26.11 -0.07 3.61
N ASN A 99 -25.08 -0.42 4.37
CA ASN A 99 -25.17 -1.38 5.46
C ASN A 99 -23.94 -1.30 6.36
N LEU A 100 -24.09 -1.52 7.66
CA LEU A 100 -22.99 -1.55 8.63
C LEU A 100 -22.05 -2.77 8.50
N ASN A 101 -22.38 -3.74 7.62
CA ASN A 101 -21.61 -4.94 7.32
C ASN A 101 -21.26 -5.82 8.55
N ASN A 102 -22.05 -5.70 9.62
CA ASN A 102 -21.84 -6.44 10.88
C ASN A 102 -22.62 -7.76 10.95
N GLY A 103 -23.39 -8.09 9.91
CA GLY A 103 -24.24 -9.29 9.83
C GLY A 103 -25.56 -9.22 10.63
N ARG A 104 -25.81 -8.11 11.33
CA ARG A 104 -27.05 -7.85 12.09
C ARG A 104 -27.88 -6.72 11.48
N ASP A 105 -27.22 -5.74 10.87
CA ASP A 105 -27.88 -4.70 10.10
C ASP A 105 -28.53 -5.33 8.85
N THR A 106 -29.85 -5.19 8.75
CA THR A 106 -30.65 -5.87 7.72
C THR A 106 -30.66 -5.07 6.42
N TYR A 107 -30.89 -5.74 5.30
CA TYR A 107 -31.13 -5.09 4.01
C TYR A 107 -32.64 -4.98 3.81
N PRO A 108 -33.24 -3.78 3.87
CA PRO A 108 -34.69 -3.62 3.70
C PRO A 108 -35.13 -4.04 2.29
N GLN A 109 -36.39 -4.46 2.17
CA GLN A 109 -36.92 -4.93 0.88
C GLN A 109 -36.77 -3.89 -0.23
N ALA A 110 -36.98 -2.60 0.06
CA ALA A 110 -36.80 -1.52 -0.92
C ALA A 110 -35.37 -1.46 -1.49
N GLN A 111 -34.35 -1.70 -0.65
CA GLN A 111 -32.95 -1.76 -1.08
C GLN A 111 -32.67 -3.00 -1.92
N ILE A 112 -33.23 -4.16 -1.54
CA ILE A 112 -33.11 -5.41 -2.28
C ILE A 112 -33.76 -5.29 -3.67
N ASP A 113 -34.96 -4.70 -3.74
CA ASP A 113 -35.70 -4.50 -5.00
C ASP A 113 -34.96 -3.55 -5.94
N ALA A 114 -34.40 -2.46 -5.41
CA ALA A 114 -33.57 -1.53 -6.16
C ALA A 114 -32.28 -2.19 -6.68
N ALA A 115 -31.61 -2.97 -5.84
CA ALA A 115 -30.43 -3.75 -6.23
C ALA A 115 -30.78 -4.78 -7.31
N LEU A 116 -31.93 -5.45 -7.19
CA LEU A 116 -32.38 -6.46 -8.13
C LEU A 116 -32.66 -5.82 -9.49
N TRP A 117 -33.35 -4.68 -9.51
CA TRP A 117 -33.60 -3.92 -10.74
C TRP A 117 -32.27 -3.49 -11.40
N LEU A 118 -31.35 -2.88 -10.65
CA LEU A 118 -30.10 -2.38 -11.19
C LEU A 118 -29.20 -3.50 -11.72
N VAL A 119 -28.99 -4.54 -10.92
CA VAL A 119 -28.12 -5.66 -11.28
C VAL A 119 -28.68 -6.39 -12.49
N ARG A 120 -30.00 -6.61 -12.58
CA ARG A 120 -30.62 -7.22 -13.77
C ARG A 120 -30.37 -6.40 -15.02
N ASN A 121 -30.54 -5.08 -14.96
CA ASN A 121 -30.29 -4.20 -16.10
C ASN A 121 -28.82 -4.29 -16.56
N LYS A 122 -27.87 -4.24 -15.62
CA LYS A 122 -26.43 -4.30 -15.95
C LYS A 122 -25.99 -5.68 -16.44
N VAL A 123 -26.57 -6.75 -15.89
CA VAL A 123 -26.35 -8.12 -16.37
C VAL A 123 -26.79 -8.26 -17.82
N GLN A 124 -27.96 -7.72 -18.19
CA GLN A 124 -28.46 -7.76 -19.57
C GLN A 124 -27.62 -6.90 -20.51
N GLU A 125 -27.31 -5.68 -20.10
CA GLU A 125 -26.54 -4.71 -20.88
C GLU A 125 -25.14 -5.24 -21.22
N PHE A 126 -24.42 -5.78 -20.23
CA PHE A 126 -23.05 -6.25 -20.38
C PHE A 126 -22.93 -7.76 -20.61
N LYS A 127 -24.06 -8.47 -20.70
CA LYS A 127 -24.13 -9.93 -20.87
C LYS A 127 -23.29 -10.69 -19.83
N ILE A 128 -23.40 -10.29 -18.57
CA ILE A 128 -22.57 -10.81 -17.47
C ILE A 128 -23.02 -12.24 -17.13
N PRO A 129 -22.12 -13.23 -17.13
CA PRO A 129 -22.49 -14.58 -16.75
C PRO A 129 -22.70 -14.68 -15.22
N ARG A 130 -23.54 -15.63 -14.78
CA ARG A 130 -23.83 -15.88 -13.34
C ARG A 130 -22.58 -16.01 -12.49
N SER A 131 -21.53 -16.63 -13.03
CA SER A 131 -20.25 -16.82 -12.37
C SER A 131 -19.40 -15.55 -12.21
N ARG A 132 -19.85 -14.41 -12.74
CA ARG A 132 -19.22 -13.08 -12.59
C ARG A 132 -20.17 -12.05 -11.96
N LEU A 133 -21.25 -12.50 -11.33
CA LEU A 133 -21.91 -11.75 -10.26
C LEU A 133 -21.38 -12.27 -8.93
N VAL A 134 -20.62 -11.46 -8.21
CA VAL A 134 -19.90 -11.91 -7.00
C VAL A 134 -19.97 -10.90 -5.86
N ARG A 135 -19.57 -11.36 -4.68
CA ARG A 135 -19.35 -10.53 -3.49
C ARG A 135 -17.91 -10.06 -3.42
N HIS A 136 -17.67 -8.90 -2.82
CA HIS A 136 -16.31 -8.40 -2.57
C HIS A 136 -15.44 -9.40 -1.80
N ALA A 137 -16.01 -10.06 -0.78
CA ALA A 137 -15.33 -11.10 -0.01
C ALA A 137 -14.80 -12.27 -0.85
N GLN A 138 -15.38 -12.53 -2.03
CA GLN A 138 -14.98 -13.64 -2.91
C GLN A 138 -13.82 -13.29 -3.83
N VAL A 139 -13.61 -12.00 -4.10
CA VAL A 139 -12.55 -11.52 -5.00
C VAL A 139 -11.37 -10.94 -4.25
N ALA A 140 -11.57 -10.48 -3.01
CA ALA A 140 -10.53 -9.82 -2.24
C ALA A 140 -9.38 -10.77 -1.88
N LEU A 141 -8.15 -10.33 -2.15
CA LEU A 141 -6.94 -11.00 -1.67
C LEU A 141 -6.28 -10.18 -0.54
N PRO A 142 -5.63 -10.83 0.44
CA PRO A 142 -5.73 -12.26 0.70
C PRO A 142 -7.17 -12.67 1.08
N PRO A 143 -7.56 -13.95 0.89
CA PRO A 143 -8.87 -14.43 1.33
C PRO A 143 -9.12 -14.05 2.80
N GLY A 144 -10.31 -13.52 3.09
CA GLY A 144 -10.66 -13.01 4.42
C GLY A 144 -10.34 -11.52 4.66
N ARG A 145 -9.60 -10.83 3.76
CA ARG A 145 -9.38 -9.36 3.84
C ARG A 145 -10.69 -8.58 3.86
N LYS A 146 -11.68 -9.03 3.09
CA LYS A 146 -13.01 -8.43 2.98
C LYS A 146 -14.08 -9.44 3.36
N SER A 147 -15.15 -8.94 3.96
CA SER A 147 -16.27 -9.77 4.43
C SER A 147 -17.61 -9.35 3.84
N ASP A 148 -17.66 -8.19 3.18
CA ASP A 148 -18.86 -7.63 2.57
C ASP A 148 -19.33 -8.40 1.32
N PRO A 149 -20.65 -8.44 1.07
CA PRO A 149 -21.74 -7.91 1.92
C PRO A 149 -22.25 -8.94 2.94
N ARG A 150 -21.88 -8.82 4.22
CA ARG A 150 -22.37 -9.70 5.29
C ARG A 150 -23.87 -9.54 5.49
N GLY A 151 -24.55 -10.66 5.73
CA GLY A 151 -25.99 -10.71 6.00
C GLY A 151 -26.90 -10.50 4.78
N PHE A 152 -26.33 -10.25 3.59
CA PHE A 152 -27.11 -10.09 2.37
C PHE A 152 -27.67 -11.45 1.90
N PRO A 153 -28.94 -11.55 1.46
CA PRO A 153 -29.57 -12.81 1.06
C PRO A 153 -29.08 -13.27 -0.33
N TRP A 154 -27.80 -13.60 -0.42
CA TRP A 154 -27.06 -13.79 -1.68
C TRP A 154 -27.69 -14.83 -2.61
N ASP A 155 -28.00 -16.02 -2.11
CA ASP A 155 -28.45 -17.12 -2.97
C ASP A 155 -29.82 -16.81 -3.60
N SER A 156 -30.74 -16.27 -2.80
CA SER A 156 -32.05 -15.82 -3.28
C SER A 156 -31.90 -14.66 -4.29
N PHE A 157 -31.11 -13.65 -3.95
CA PHE A 157 -30.87 -12.49 -4.81
C PHE A 157 -30.25 -12.89 -6.15
N ALA A 158 -29.14 -13.63 -6.13
CA ALA A 158 -28.47 -14.09 -7.34
C ALA A 158 -29.39 -15.02 -8.16
N GLY A 159 -30.20 -15.87 -7.52
CA GLY A 159 -31.26 -16.63 -8.19
C GLY A 159 -32.21 -15.73 -8.98
N GLN A 160 -32.78 -14.74 -8.31
CA GLN A 160 -33.75 -13.80 -8.91
C GLN A 160 -33.15 -12.92 -10.01
N VAL A 161 -31.87 -12.53 -9.90
CA VAL A 161 -31.20 -11.74 -10.95
C VAL A 161 -31.27 -12.45 -12.29
N TYR A 162 -31.05 -13.76 -12.34
CA TYR A 162 -30.94 -14.49 -13.60
C TYR A 162 -32.25 -15.14 -14.06
N THR A 163 -33.36 -14.96 -13.33
CA THR A 163 -34.67 -15.44 -13.78
C THR A 163 -35.05 -14.79 -15.10
N ASN A 164 -35.32 -15.62 -16.12
CA ASN A 164 -35.69 -15.20 -17.47
C ASN A 164 -34.65 -14.29 -18.16
N ILE A 165 -33.37 -14.43 -17.81
CA ILE A 165 -32.25 -13.79 -18.52
C ILE A 165 -31.46 -14.87 -19.26
N GLU A 166 -31.20 -14.67 -20.54
CA GLU A 166 -30.33 -15.55 -21.32
C GLU A 166 -28.91 -15.53 -20.73
N ALA A 167 -28.34 -16.70 -20.48
CA ALA A 167 -27.01 -16.78 -19.89
C ALA A 167 -25.98 -16.12 -20.83
N GLY A 168 -25.22 -15.17 -20.31
CA GLY A 168 -24.05 -14.63 -21.01
C GLY A 168 -23.07 -15.74 -21.39
N PRO A 169 -22.18 -15.51 -22.38
CA PRO A 169 -21.20 -16.50 -22.79
C PRO A 169 -20.40 -16.99 -21.57
N PRO A 170 -20.08 -18.30 -21.49
CA PRO A 170 -19.27 -18.81 -20.41
C PRO A 170 -17.94 -18.03 -20.36
N PRO A 171 -17.47 -17.67 -19.15
CA PRO A 171 -16.21 -16.94 -19.04
C PRO A 171 -15.08 -17.76 -19.66
N PRO A 172 -14.03 -17.10 -20.19
CA PRO A 172 -12.82 -17.80 -20.58
C PRO A 172 -12.32 -18.67 -19.41
N PRO A 173 -11.69 -19.83 -19.68
CA PRO A 173 -11.20 -20.72 -18.64
C PRO A 173 -10.34 -19.94 -17.64
N ALA A 174 -10.67 -20.10 -16.36
CA ALA A 174 -9.96 -19.43 -15.29
C ALA A 174 -8.50 -19.91 -15.27
N THR A 175 -7.57 -19.04 -15.66
CA THR A 175 -6.14 -19.34 -15.53
C THR A 175 -5.70 -18.77 -14.20
N PRO A 176 -5.60 -19.54 -13.09
CA PRO A 176 -5.19 -18.99 -11.80
C PRO A 176 -3.96 -18.10 -11.98
N PRO A 177 -3.89 -16.97 -11.25
CA PRO A 177 -2.78 -16.07 -11.45
C PRO A 177 -1.51 -16.86 -11.08
N PRO A 178 -0.36 -16.58 -11.69
CA PRO A 178 0.88 -17.20 -11.23
C PRO A 178 0.98 -16.98 -9.72
N ALA A 179 1.35 -18.01 -8.95
CA ALA A 179 1.47 -17.90 -7.48
C ALA A 179 2.31 -16.67 -7.07
N ASN A 180 3.29 -16.33 -7.90
CA ASN A 180 4.14 -15.14 -7.78
C ASN A 180 3.37 -13.82 -7.78
N THR A 181 2.31 -13.66 -8.58
CA THR A 181 1.51 -12.41 -8.62
C THR A 181 0.71 -12.21 -7.33
N VAL A 182 0.16 -13.30 -6.78
CA VAL A 182 -0.55 -13.25 -5.49
C VAL A 182 0.42 -12.92 -4.36
N LEU A 183 1.56 -13.62 -4.33
CA LEU A 183 2.60 -13.41 -3.33
C LEU A 183 3.16 -11.98 -3.37
N ARG A 184 3.50 -11.49 -4.58
CA ARG A 184 3.93 -10.11 -4.81
C ARG A 184 2.98 -9.12 -4.13
N THR A 185 1.69 -9.29 -4.39
CA THR A 185 0.70 -8.32 -3.90
C THR A 185 0.49 -8.43 -2.41
N ALA A 186 0.48 -9.64 -1.85
CA ALA A 186 0.40 -9.85 -0.41
C ALA A 186 1.59 -9.23 0.35
N LEU A 187 2.80 -9.32 -0.21
CA LEU A 187 4.01 -8.70 0.33
C LEU A 187 3.93 -7.17 0.28
N ILE A 188 3.48 -6.59 -0.84
CA ILE A 188 3.27 -5.14 -0.97
C ILE A 188 2.22 -4.68 0.05
N ASP A 189 1.07 -5.32 0.12
CA ASP A 189 0.00 -4.98 1.07
C ASP A 189 0.48 -5.02 2.52
N SER A 190 1.25 -6.05 2.88
CA SER A 190 1.86 -6.17 4.21
C SER A 190 2.80 -4.99 4.50
N ALA A 191 3.64 -4.59 3.54
CA ALA A 191 4.52 -3.43 3.70
C ALA A 191 3.74 -2.12 3.90
N TYR A 192 2.71 -1.87 3.08
CA TYR A 192 1.85 -0.68 3.21
C TYR A 192 1.09 -0.67 4.55
N ARG A 193 0.53 -1.80 4.97
CA ARG A 193 -0.21 -1.91 6.23
C ARG A 193 0.65 -1.53 7.44
N ARG A 194 1.93 -1.91 7.44
CA ARG A 194 2.90 -1.54 8.50
C ARG A 194 3.19 -0.06 8.53
N ALA A 195 3.27 0.58 7.36
CA ALA A 195 3.34 2.03 7.24
C ALA A 195 2.04 2.75 7.64
N ARG A 196 1.02 2.01 8.14
CA ARG A 196 -0.34 2.50 8.39
C ARG A 196 -0.95 3.13 7.15
N HIS A 197 -0.62 2.57 5.99
CA HIS A 197 -1.10 2.98 4.69
C HIS A 197 -1.77 1.80 3.98
N THR A 198 -2.52 2.11 2.93
CA THR A 198 -3.22 1.10 2.13
C THR A 198 -2.60 1.12 0.75
N TYR A 199 -2.16 -0.04 0.27
CA TYR A 199 -1.70 -0.14 -1.10
C TYR A 199 -2.90 -0.04 -2.06
N HIS A 200 -2.73 0.82 -3.05
CA HIS A 200 -3.67 1.00 -4.14
C HIS A 200 -2.92 0.82 -5.46
N PRO A 201 -3.17 -0.28 -6.20
CA PRO A 201 -2.42 -0.59 -7.41
C PRO A 201 -2.64 0.42 -8.54
N ASP A 202 -3.72 1.20 -8.52
CA ASP A 202 -3.98 2.20 -9.57
C ASP A 202 -3.51 3.62 -9.19
N TRP A 203 -2.98 3.82 -7.99
CA TRP A 203 -2.51 5.15 -7.58
C TRP A 203 -1.16 5.48 -8.20
N ALA A 204 -1.07 6.67 -8.76
CA ALA A 204 0.12 7.12 -9.48
C ALA A 204 1.38 7.11 -8.59
N LEU A 205 1.28 7.55 -7.33
CA LEU A 205 2.43 7.57 -6.40
C LEU A 205 2.93 6.16 -6.08
N HIS A 206 2.03 5.21 -5.84
CA HIS A 206 2.40 3.81 -5.57
C HIS A 206 3.03 3.13 -6.79
N GLN A 207 2.44 3.34 -7.98
CA GLN A 207 2.98 2.83 -9.24
C GLN A 207 4.35 3.43 -9.53
N PHE A 208 4.51 4.74 -9.28
CA PHE A 208 5.80 5.41 -9.38
C PHE A 208 6.81 4.78 -8.42
N ALA A 209 6.46 4.62 -7.14
CA ALA A 209 7.36 4.05 -6.14
C ALA A 209 7.84 2.64 -6.49
N LEU A 210 6.93 1.78 -6.96
CA LEU A 210 7.27 0.43 -7.43
C LEU A 210 8.16 0.46 -8.68
N SER A 211 7.83 1.31 -9.67
CA SER A 211 8.61 1.43 -10.91
C SER A 211 10.02 1.97 -10.68
N GLN A 212 10.17 2.91 -9.72
CA GLN A 212 11.44 3.52 -9.37
C GLN A 212 12.22 2.73 -8.32
N ARG A 213 11.64 1.63 -7.80
CA ARG A 213 12.23 0.75 -6.79
C ARG A 213 12.78 1.53 -5.58
N ILE A 214 11.97 2.45 -5.05
CA ILE A 214 12.36 3.30 -3.91
C ILE A 214 12.10 2.66 -2.54
N GLY A 215 11.91 1.34 -2.50
CA GLY A 215 11.70 0.56 -1.27
C GLY A 215 10.25 0.56 -0.76
N PRO A 216 10.00 -0.10 0.39
CA PRO A 216 8.69 -0.14 1.01
C PRO A 216 8.33 1.20 1.68
N PRO A 217 7.03 1.50 1.87
CA PRO A 217 6.58 2.74 2.51
C PRO A 217 6.93 2.76 4.00
N LEU A 218 7.11 3.96 4.55
CA LEU A 218 7.47 4.21 5.95
C LEU A 218 6.35 4.88 6.75
N LEU A 219 5.55 5.72 6.10
CA LEU A 219 4.51 6.54 6.73
C LEU A 219 3.22 6.53 5.89
N PRO A 220 2.08 6.89 6.50
CA PRO A 220 0.89 7.24 5.73
C PRO A 220 1.17 8.42 4.81
N MET A 221 0.46 8.46 3.69
CA MET A 221 0.37 9.65 2.86
C MET A 221 -0.03 10.89 3.69
N PHE A 222 0.65 12.01 3.49
CA PHE A 222 0.37 13.28 4.17
C PHE A 222 0.24 14.44 3.18
N GLN A 223 -0.35 15.55 3.64
CA GLN A 223 -0.48 16.77 2.85
C GLN A 223 0.32 17.90 3.47
N PHE A 224 0.89 18.75 2.63
CA PHE A 224 1.61 19.95 3.04
C PHE A 224 1.39 21.08 2.05
N LYS A 225 1.82 22.30 2.39
CA LYS A 225 1.75 23.47 1.52
C LYS A 225 3.15 24.03 1.28
N ALA A 226 3.46 24.34 0.03
CA ALA A 226 4.69 25.02 -0.37
C ALA A 226 4.42 25.77 -1.68
N GLU A 227 5.06 26.91 -1.87
CA GLU A 227 4.97 27.75 -3.07
C GLU A 227 3.50 28.14 -3.38
N ASN A 228 2.74 28.45 -2.32
CA ASN A 228 1.29 28.73 -2.38
C ASN A 228 0.43 27.61 -2.99
N ARG A 229 0.93 26.37 -3.06
CA ARG A 229 0.23 25.21 -3.60
C ARG A 229 0.12 24.10 -2.55
N GLY A 230 -0.96 23.30 -2.65
CA GLY A 230 -1.11 22.07 -1.87
C GLY A 230 -0.36 20.90 -2.52
N TRP A 231 0.33 20.12 -1.70
CA TRP A 231 1.09 18.95 -2.10
C TRP A 231 0.68 17.72 -1.29
N VAL A 232 0.88 16.56 -1.87
CA VAL A 232 0.83 15.26 -1.20
C VAL A 232 2.25 14.71 -1.13
N GLY A 233 2.61 14.11 0.00
CA GLY A 233 3.89 13.45 0.23
C GLY A 233 3.70 12.00 0.67
N GLU A 234 4.59 11.12 0.18
CA GLU A 234 4.75 9.75 0.64
C GLU A 234 6.23 9.46 0.89
N VAL A 235 6.51 8.61 1.88
CA VAL A 235 7.86 8.34 2.36
C VAL A 235 8.16 6.87 2.20
N TYR A 236 9.27 6.55 1.55
CA TYR A 236 9.73 5.19 1.27
C TYR A 236 11.16 4.98 1.78
N GLY A 237 11.59 3.73 1.83
CA GLY A 237 12.89 3.39 2.39
C GLY A 237 14.10 4.01 1.67
N VAL A 238 14.04 4.28 0.36
CA VAL A 238 15.15 4.93 -0.36
C VAL A 238 14.99 6.45 -0.42
N ASP A 239 13.76 6.95 -0.51
CA ASP A 239 13.49 8.36 -0.79
C ASP A 239 12.05 8.74 -0.39
N ALA A 240 11.75 10.04 -0.42
CA ALA A 240 10.38 10.54 -0.32
C ALA A 240 9.94 11.11 -1.67
N ILE A 241 8.66 10.97 -1.99
CA ILE A 241 8.07 11.51 -3.21
C ILE A 241 6.93 12.46 -2.88
N CYS A 242 6.80 13.52 -3.68
CA CYS A 242 5.68 14.43 -3.61
C CYS A 242 5.05 14.66 -4.97
N SER A 243 3.76 14.99 -4.95
CA SER A 243 3.02 15.39 -6.14
C SER A 243 2.10 16.56 -5.78
N PRO A 244 1.95 17.57 -6.66
CA PRO A 244 1.00 18.63 -6.39
C PRO A 244 -0.43 18.08 -6.41
N VAL A 245 -1.27 18.57 -5.51
CA VAL A 245 -2.68 18.16 -5.43
C VAL A 245 -3.37 18.36 -6.79
N GLY A 246 -3.93 17.27 -7.33
CA GLY A 246 -4.64 17.27 -8.61
C GLY A 246 -3.77 17.12 -9.85
N ALA A 247 -2.44 17.03 -9.71
CA ALA A 247 -1.48 16.85 -10.80
C ALA A 247 -0.68 15.54 -10.64
N TRP A 248 -1.39 14.41 -10.59
CA TRP A 248 -0.83 13.09 -10.22
C TRP A 248 0.17 12.49 -11.23
N ASN A 249 0.37 13.14 -12.37
CA ASN A 249 1.43 12.82 -13.34
C ASN A 249 2.75 13.57 -13.07
N ASP A 250 2.74 14.58 -12.20
CA ASP A 250 3.91 15.32 -11.74
C ASP A 250 4.34 14.76 -10.37
N ILE A 251 5.19 13.74 -10.39
CA ILE A 251 5.73 13.10 -9.17
C ILE A 251 7.22 13.39 -9.10
N ARG A 252 7.67 13.93 -7.97
CA ARG A 252 9.03 14.42 -7.75
C ARG A 252 9.65 13.74 -6.53
N ARG A 253 10.91 13.36 -6.65
CA ARG A 253 11.70 12.77 -5.56
C ARG A 253 12.38 13.85 -4.73
N LEU A 254 12.36 13.74 -3.41
CA LEU A 254 13.00 14.70 -2.51
C LEU A 254 14.49 14.88 -2.83
N SER A 255 15.20 13.77 -3.07
CA SER A 255 16.63 13.79 -3.44
C SER A 255 16.95 14.53 -4.75
N GLN A 256 15.96 14.67 -5.63
CA GLN A 256 16.11 15.28 -6.97
C GLN A 256 15.52 16.68 -7.05
N LEU A 257 14.86 17.16 -5.99
CA LEU A 257 14.34 18.53 -5.96
C LEU A 257 15.50 19.54 -5.94
N PRO A 258 15.38 20.64 -6.70
CA PRO A 258 16.30 21.77 -6.57
C PRO A 258 16.15 22.41 -5.19
N GLU A 259 17.20 23.09 -4.73
CA GLU A 259 17.10 23.93 -3.52
C GLU A 259 16.02 24.99 -3.70
N GLY A 260 15.19 25.16 -2.68
CA GLY A 260 14.02 26.05 -2.73
C GLY A 260 13.01 25.77 -1.62
N GLU A 261 11.90 26.51 -1.64
CA GLU A 261 10.83 26.39 -0.63
C GLU A 261 10.24 24.98 -0.61
N LEU A 262 9.90 24.42 -1.78
CA LEU A 262 9.33 23.07 -1.88
C LEU A 262 10.22 22.00 -1.24
N LYS A 263 11.52 21.98 -1.58
CA LYS A 263 12.47 21.02 -1.01
C LYS A 263 12.61 21.19 0.49
N THR A 264 12.70 22.44 0.95
CA THR A 264 12.87 22.76 2.38
C THR A 264 11.67 22.31 3.20
N VAL A 265 10.45 22.68 2.79
CA VAL A 265 9.22 22.29 3.48
C VAL A 265 9.05 20.77 3.43
N PHE A 266 9.20 20.16 2.25
CA PHE A 266 9.00 18.73 2.11
C PHE A 266 10.01 17.92 2.93
N ARG A 267 11.30 18.30 2.94
CA ARG A 267 12.31 17.68 3.80
C ARG A 267 11.93 17.78 5.28
N ASN A 268 11.53 18.96 5.74
CA ASN A 268 11.16 19.16 7.14
C ASN A 268 9.96 18.30 7.54
N GLU A 269 8.97 18.19 6.66
CA GLU A 269 7.79 17.33 6.86
C GLU A 269 8.18 15.84 6.92
N VAL A 270 9.09 15.38 6.05
CA VAL A 270 9.62 14.02 6.05
C VAL A 270 10.40 13.72 7.34
N TYR A 271 11.31 14.60 7.73
CA TYR A 271 12.10 14.47 8.97
C TYR A 271 11.17 14.39 10.19
N ARG A 272 10.23 15.34 10.29
CA ARG A 272 9.23 15.40 11.37
C ARG A 272 8.38 14.12 11.41
N GLY A 273 7.95 13.63 10.26
CA GLY A 273 7.17 12.40 10.14
C GLY A 273 7.92 11.16 10.61
N LEU A 274 9.24 11.12 10.42
CA LEU A 274 10.13 10.04 10.86
C LEU A 274 10.68 10.25 12.29
N GLY A 275 10.22 11.29 12.99
CA GLY A 275 10.63 11.56 14.37
C GLY A 275 12.05 12.14 14.50
N ALA A 276 12.50 12.87 13.49
CA ALA A 276 13.79 13.58 13.48
C ALA A 276 13.60 15.07 13.12
N THR A 277 14.59 15.89 13.43
CA THR A 277 14.63 17.33 13.07
C THR A 277 15.79 17.60 12.12
N TYR A 278 15.52 18.29 11.01
CA TYR A 278 16.58 18.67 10.08
C TYR A 278 17.36 19.88 10.60
N HIS A 279 18.68 19.79 10.52
CA HIS A 279 19.62 20.84 10.94
C HIS A 279 20.68 21.02 9.85
N ALA A 280 20.65 22.15 9.13
CA ALA A 280 21.53 22.40 7.99
C ALA A 280 23.02 22.57 8.37
N ASP A 281 23.27 22.91 9.63
CA ASP A 281 24.60 23.11 10.21
C ASP A 281 25.17 21.83 10.85
N TRP A 282 24.40 20.74 10.91
CA TRP A 282 24.86 19.48 11.50
C TRP A 282 25.60 18.62 10.49
N ALA A 283 26.75 18.09 10.90
CA ALA A 283 27.67 17.37 10.01
C ALA A 283 27.04 16.13 9.35
N PHE A 284 26.22 15.35 10.10
CA PHE A 284 25.50 14.20 9.53
C PHE A 284 24.45 14.60 8.49
N HIS A 285 23.74 15.70 8.69
CA HIS A 285 22.75 16.18 7.73
C HIS A 285 23.40 16.75 6.47
N GLN A 286 24.52 17.48 6.62
CA GLN A 286 25.32 17.92 5.46
C GLN A 286 25.91 16.74 4.69
N TYR A 287 26.32 15.68 5.40
CA TYR A 287 26.75 14.44 4.76
C TYR A 287 25.60 13.78 3.99
N ALA A 288 24.42 13.66 4.61
CA ALA A 288 23.23 13.07 4.00
C ALA A 288 22.72 13.87 2.78
N ASP A 289 22.84 15.19 2.79
CA ASP A 289 22.48 16.04 1.64
C ASP A 289 23.40 15.80 0.41
N ARG A 290 24.63 15.29 0.64
CA ARG A 290 25.64 15.07 -0.41
C ARG A 290 25.79 13.61 -0.81
N ASN A 291 25.25 12.67 -0.03
CA ASN A 291 25.47 11.24 -0.19
C ASN A 291 24.14 10.48 -0.10
N PRO A 292 23.95 9.40 -0.87
CA PRO A 292 22.71 8.63 -0.86
C PRO A 292 22.61 7.72 0.38
N ILE A 293 22.47 8.32 1.56
CA ILE A 293 22.36 7.61 2.85
C ILE A 293 20.91 7.36 3.29
N GLY A 294 19.95 7.93 2.55
CA GLY A 294 18.52 7.77 2.79
C GLY A 294 17.94 8.79 3.75
N LEU A 295 16.84 8.44 4.41
CA LEU A 295 16.06 9.32 5.26
C LEU A 295 16.33 9.04 6.74
N PRO A 296 16.27 10.03 7.65
CA PRO A 296 16.57 9.81 9.06
C PRO A 296 15.49 8.94 9.71
N LEU A 297 15.91 7.98 10.51
CA LEU A 297 15.02 7.13 11.31
C LEU A 297 15.30 7.27 12.81
N SER A 298 16.15 8.21 13.19
CA SER A 298 16.40 8.60 14.57
C SER A 298 16.98 10.01 14.64
N GLU A 299 16.87 10.62 15.81
CA GLU A 299 17.80 11.66 16.22
C GLU A 299 19.22 11.10 16.39
N SER A 300 20.21 11.97 16.46
CA SER A 300 21.58 11.56 16.84
C SER A 300 21.60 11.03 18.28
N PHE A 301 22.37 9.97 18.51
CA PHE A 301 22.52 9.36 19.84
C PHE A 301 23.98 9.00 20.12
N ARG A 302 24.31 8.97 21.41
CA ARG A 302 25.64 8.60 21.89
C ARG A 302 25.72 7.09 22.13
N ILE A 303 26.86 6.52 21.80
CA ILE A 303 27.27 5.15 22.10
C ILE A 303 28.55 5.24 22.93
N THR A 304 28.65 4.44 23.99
CA THR A 304 29.87 4.26 24.77
C THR A 304 30.17 2.77 24.80
N LEU A 305 31.37 2.39 24.35
CA LEU A 305 31.82 1.00 24.31
C LEU A 305 32.41 0.57 25.66
N GLY A 306 32.63 -0.73 25.86
CA GLY A 306 33.22 -1.29 27.08
C GLY A 306 34.61 -0.74 27.42
N GLY A 307 35.38 -0.34 26.40
CA GLY A 307 36.70 0.30 26.55
C GLY A 307 36.65 1.79 26.95
N GLY A 308 35.47 2.40 26.98
CA GLY A 308 35.26 3.81 27.33
C GLY A 308 35.26 4.77 26.12
N GLU A 309 35.58 4.30 24.92
CA GLU A 309 35.44 5.08 23.70
C GLU A 309 33.97 5.44 23.46
N ALA A 310 33.74 6.68 23.02
CA ALA A 310 32.41 7.17 22.74
C ALA A 310 32.30 7.59 21.26
N TYR A 311 31.12 7.33 20.70
CA TYR A 311 30.73 7.70 19.35
C TYR A 311 29.39 8.41 19.39
N THR A 312 29.13 9.27 18.41
CA THR A 312 27.79 9.71 18.06
C THR A 312 27.38 8.98 16.78
N ALA A 313 26.14 8.52 16.72
CA ALA A 313 25.58 7.89 15.54
C ALA A 313 24.18 8.42 15.24
N GLN A 314 23.77 8.36 13.97
CA GLN A 314 22.41 8.64 13.54
C GLN A 314 21.99 7.64 12.48
N ILE A 315 20.83 7.01 12.67
CA ILE A 315 20.35 5.97 11.77
C ILE A 315 19.59 6.63 10.62
N PHE A 316 20.03 6.41 9.40
CA PHE A 316 19.28 6.71 8.18
C PHE A 316 18.76 5.40 7.58
N THR A 317 17.86 5.48 6.60
CA THR A 317 17.25 4.28 6.02
C THR A 317 18.27 3.40 5.30
N LEU A 318 19.21 3.96 4.55
CA LEU A 318 20.17 3.16 3.77
C LEU A 318 21.43 2.81 4.56
N ASP A 319 21.78 3.57 5.60
CA ASP A 319 22.93 3.31 6.45
C ASP A 319 22.86 4.06 7.79
N THR A 320 23.81 3.83 8.69
CA THR A 320 23.98 4.62 9.92
C THR A 320 25.28 5.42 9.84
N LEU A 321 25.18 6.74 10.00
CA LEU A 321 26.36 7.60 10.07
C LEU A 321 26.94 7.56 11.48
N ILE A 322 28.27 7.51 11.56
CA ILE A 322 29.03 7.36 12.80
C ILE A 322 30.14 8.41 12.81
N SER A 323 30.38 9.00 13.98
CA SER A 323 31.49 9.91 14.25
C SER A 323 32.05 9.59 15.63
N PRO A 324 33.38 9.52 15.82
CA PRO A 324 33.96 9.52 17.16
C PRO A 324 33.48 10.77 17.92
N TYR A 325 33.19 10.62 19.21
CA TYR A 325 32.60 11.68 20.00
C TYR A 325 33.52 12.91 20.04
N GLY A 326 33.01 14.07 19.63
CA GLY A 326 33.76 15.31 19.54
C GLY A 326 34.59 15.50 18.26
N GLN A 327 34.63 14.51 17.35
CA GLN A 327 35.39 14.57 16.10
C GLN A 327 34.48 14.67 14.88
N TRP A 328 33.62 15.69 14.82
CA TRP A 328 32.58 15.85 13.80
C TRP A 328 33.08 16.00 12.35
N ASN A 329 34.39 16.22 12.18
CA ASN A 329 35.07 16.20 10.88
C ASN A 329 35.37 14.77 10.38
N VAL A 330 35.15 13.75 11.21
CA VAL A 330 35.36 12.33 10.89
C VAL A 330 33.99 11.63 10.89
N ILE A 331 33.45 11.41 9.70
CA ILE A 331 32.17 10.71 9.51
C ILE A 331 32.40 9.49 8.64
N PHE A 332 31.87 8.35 9.06
CA PHE A 332 31.86 7.14 8.25
C PHE A 332 30.55 6.37 8.44
N PRO A 333 30.07 5.67 7.40
CA PRO A 333 28.87 4.84 7.49
C PRO A 333 29.17 3.49 8.17
N LEU A 334 28.14 2.83 8.71
CA LEU A 334 28.24 1.48 9.27
C LEU A 334 28.67 0.45 8.22
N SER A 335 28.29 0.62 6.94
CA SER A 335 28.76 -0.23 5.84
C SER A 335 30.28 -0.37 5.79
N ASN A 336 31.05 0.68 6.11
CA ASN A 336 32.51 0.58 6.18
C ASN A 336 32.98 -0.46 7.21
N LEU A 337 32.24 -0.65 8.31
CA LEU A 337 32.54 -1.68 9.31
C LEU A 337 32.02 -3.07 8.89
N LEU A 338 30.95 -3.13 8.10
CA LEU A 338 30.41 -4.38 7.57
C LEU A 338 31.30 -4.99 6.48
N ASP A 339 31.90 -4.12 5.65
CA ASP A 339 32.70 -4.52 4.49
C ASP A 339 34.19 -4.73 4.83
N ALA A 340 34.61 -4.35 6.04
CA ALA A 340 36.01 -4.45 6.43
C ALA A 340 36.44 -5.92 6.61
N PRO A 341 37.52 -6.36 5.94
CA PRO A 341 37.94 -7.77 5.92
C PRO A 341 38.50 -8.25 7.26
N ASN A 342 39.13 -7.35 8.02
CA ASN A 342 39.69 -7.61 9.34
C ASN A 342 39.25 -6.48 10.26
N LEU A 343 38.22 -6.73 11.06
CA LEU A 343 37.64 -5.73 11.95
C LEU A 343 38.28 -5.86 13.34
N GLU A 344 38.85 -4.77 13.85
CA GLU A 344 39.38 -4.73 15.22
C GLU A 344 38.25 -5.02 16.24
N PRO A 345 38.54 -5.64 17.40
CA PRO A 345 37.51 -6.01 18.37
C PRO A 345 36.60 -4.85 18.80
N ARG A 346 37.16 -3.65 18.95
CA ARG A 346 36.42 -2.41 19.26
C ARG A 346 35.42 -2.07 18.15
N ASP A 347 35.83 -2.19 16.89
CA ASP A 347 35.00 -1.85 15.74
C ASP A 347 33.91 -2.91 15.52
N ALA A 348 34.19 -4.16 15.87
CA ALA A 348 33.17 -5.22 15.95
C ALA A 348 32.13 -4.93 17.04
N GLU A 349 32.55 -4.50 18.24
CA GLU A 349 31.63 -4.10 19.31
C GLU A 349 30.75 -2.90 18.88
N LEU A 350 31.34 -1.90 18.23
CA LEU A 350 30.60 -0.74 17.71
C LEU A 350 29.58 -1.15 16.66
N ARG A 351 29.99 -1.96 15.67
CA ARG A 351 29.12 -2.50 14.63
C ARG A 351 27.94 -3.24 15.24
N ASP A 352 28.21 -4.18 16.15
CA ASP A 352 27.18 -5.03 16.75
C ASP A 352 26.23 -4.20 17.63
N THR A 353 26.76 -3.21 18.35
CA THR A 353 25.94 -2.27 19.15
C THR A 353 24.97 -1.48 18.26
N ILE A 354 25.45 -0.99 17.11
CA ILE A 354 24.61 -0.22 16.18
C ILE A 354 23.56 -1.11 15.53
N ILE A 355 23.92 -2.31 15.04
CA ILE A 355 22.96 -3.24 14.45
C ILE A 355 21.87 -3.59 15.47
N ASN A 356 22.26 -3.94 16.69
CA ASN A 356 21.29 -4.22 17.75
C ASN A 356 20.36 -3.03 18.01
N ARG A 357 20.88 -1.80 18.00
CA ARG A 357 20.09 -0.58 18.16
C ARG A 357 19.08 -0.38 17.02
N GLN A 358 19.46 -0.68 15.77
CA GLN A 358 18.56 -0.62 14.61
C GLN A 358 17.36 -1.57 14.77
N TYR A 359 17.60 -2.82 15.19
CA TYR A 359 16.54 -3.80 15.42
C TYR A 359 15.69 -3.46 16.66
N GLN A 360 16.29 -2.96 17.74
CA GLN A 360 15.54 -2.52 18.92
C GLN A 360 14.56 -1.39 18.60
N ARG A 361 14.92 -0.46 17.70
CA ARG A 361 14.03 0.64 17.28
C ARG A 361 12.68 0.14 16.76
N ILE A 362 12.69 -1.00 16.06
CA ILE A 362 11.49 -1.60 15.46
C ILE A 362 10.90 -2.72 16.34
N GLY A 363 11.31 -2.79 17.62
CA GLY A 363 10.83 -3.79 18.57
C GLY A 363 11.31 -5.22 18.29
N ALA A 364 12.39 -5.38 17.50
CA ALA A 364 12.95 -6.67 17.12
C ALA A 364 14.32 -6.91 17.79
N LYS A 365 14.79 -8.15 17.73
CA LYS A 365 16.15 -8.52 18.09
C LYS A 365 16.93 -8.87 16.83
N TYR A 366 18.19 -8.49 16.79
CA TYR A 366 19.10 -8.96 15.75
C TYR A 366 19.53 -10.40 16.06
N HIS A 367 19.62 -11.19 15.00
CA HIS A 367 20.01 -12.59 15.03
C HIS A 367 21.01 -12.82 13.89
N PRO A 368 22.33 -12.79 14.14
CA PRO A 368 23.35 -12.92 13.09
C PRO A 368 23.32 -14.29 12.39
N GLU A 369 22.74 -15.30 13.03
CA GLU A 369 22.58 -16.66 12.52
C GLU A 369 21.35 -16.84 11.61
N TRP A 370 20.41 -15.88 11.59
CA TRP A 370 19.21 -15.98 10.77
C TRP A 370 19.52 -15.64 9.31
N ALA A 371 19.14 -16.54 8.40
CA ALA A 371 19.38 -16.39 6.97
C ALA A 371 18.83 -15.07 6.40
N MET A 372 17.67 -14.62 6.87
CA MET A 372 17.08 -13.36 6.41
C MET A 372 17.90 -12.13 6.80
N HIS A 373 18.48 -12.13 8.00
CA HIS A 373 19.37 -11.05 8.46
C HIS A 373 20.71 -11.08 7.72
N GLN A 374 21.29 -12.27 7.52
CA GLN A 374 22.50 -12.44 6.71
C GLN A 374 22.30 -11.99 5.26
N ALA A 375 21.17 -12.37 4.66
CA ALA A 375 20.80 -11.97 3.31
C ALA A 375 20.65 -10.44 3.21
N ALA A 376 19.99 -9.80 4.18
CA ALA A 376 19.82 -8.35 4.18
C ALA A 376 21.15 -7.60 4.22
N THR A 377 22.10 -8.05 5.07
CA THR A 377 23.45 -7.50 5.12
C THR A 377 24.19 -7.73 3.79
N LYS A 378 24.20 -8.97 3.29
CA LYS A 378 24.90 -9.34 2.05
C LYS A 378 24.38 -8.59 0.81
N LEU A 379 23.07 -8.34 0.76
CA LEU A 379 22.41 -7.62 -0.34
C LEU A 379 22.44 -6.10 -0.17
N GLY A 380 22.96 -5.58 0.96
CA GLY A 380 23.02 -4.15 1.23
C GLY A 380 21.63 -3.49 1.27
N LEU A 381 20.63 -4.15 1.85
CA LEU A 381 19.24 -3.70 1.84
C LEU A 381 18.98 -2.47 2.73
N GLY A 382 19.98 -2.03 3.47
CA GLY A 382 19.90 -0.94 4.43
C GLY A 382 19.29 -1.39 5.75
N VAL A 383 18.78 -0.41 6.50
CA VAL A 383 18.32 -0.60 7.88
C VAL A 383 16.97 -1.34 7.89
N PRO A 384 16.72 -2.25 8.87
CA PRO A 384 15.44 -2.93 8.99
C PRO A 384 14.32 -1.94 9.35
N LEU A 385 13.21 -2.03 8.63
CA LEU A 385 12.04 -1.16 8.79
C LEU A 385 10.90 -1.85 9.55
N SER A 386 10.92 -3.19 9.62
CA SER A 386 9.94 -3.98 10.35
C SER A 386 10.56 -5.21 11.01
N GLY A 387 9.85 -5.75 12.01
CA GLY A 387 10.02 -7.14 12.40
C GLY A 387 9.54 -8.10 11.30
N GLN A 388 9.85 -9.38 11.46
CA GLN A 388 9.32 -10.45 10.62
C GLN A 388 7.81 -10.62 10.84
N GLU A 389 7.06 -10.88 9.76
CA GLU A 389 5.62 -11.19 9.79
C GLU A 389 5.35 -12.40 8.91
N GLN A 390 4.38 -13.22 9.32
CA GLN A 390 3.87 -14.31 8.50
C GLN A 390 2.82 -13.80 7.49
N ILE A 391 2.98 -14.17 6.23
CA ILE A 391 2.06 -13.93 5.13
C ILE A 391 1.30 -15.23 4.88
N GLU A 392 0.06 -15.28 5.36
CA GLU A 392 -0.84 -16.42 5.20
C GLU A 392 -1.41 -16.46 3.79
N MET A 393 -1.17 -17.56 3.08
CA MET A 393 -1.60 -17.75 1.68
C MET A 393 -2.38 -19.07 1.48
N GLY A 394 -2.53 -19.86 2.54
CA GLY A 394 -3.31 -21.10 2.58
C GLY A 394 -2.59 -22.32 1.97
N VAL A 395 -1.94 -22.17 0.81
CA VAL A 395 -1.19 -23.28 0.16
C VAL A 395 0.26 -23.35 0.66
N GLN A 396 0.93 -22.19 0.75
CA GLN A 396 2.29 -22.05 1.25
C GLN A 396 2.40 -20.69 1.93
N ASP A 397 2.64 -20.68 3.23
CA ASP A 397 2.86 -19.42 3.96
C ASP A 397 4.31 -18.95 3.81
N TYR A 398 4.50 -17.65 3.99
CA TYR A 398 5.81 -17.01 3.90
C TYR A 398 6.08 -16.20 5.16
N VAL A 399 7.34 -15.99 5.49
CA VAL A 399 7.75 -14.92 6.41
C VAL A 399 8.39 -13.81 5.60
N ALA A 400 8.04 -12.57 5.93
CA ALA A 400 8.55 -11.40 5.24
C ALA A 400 9.04 -10.32 6.21
N GLN A 401 10.09 -9.60 5.81
CA GLN A 401 10.65 -8.48 6.55
C GLN A 401 11.03 -7.34 5.62
N SER A 402 10.65 -6.12 6.00
CA SER A 402 10.95 -4.91 5.24
C SER A 402 12.30 -4.33 5.65
N TYR A 403 13.13 -4.03 4.66
CA TYR A 403 14.36 -3.24 4.76
C TYR A 403 14.24 -2.02 3.85
N ALA A 404 15.14 -1.05 3.98
CA ALA A 404 15.02 0.21 3.27
C ALA A 404 14.96 0.09 1.74
N ARG A 405 15.68 -0.86 1.15
CA ARG A 405 15.65 -1.04 -0.32
C ARG A 405 14.55 -1.98 -0.78
N ASP A 406 14.20 -2.99 0.01
CA ASP A 406 13.26 -4.01 -0.42
C ASP A 406 12.65 -4.81 0.74
N VAL A 407 11.63 -5.59 0.43
CA VAL A 407 11.08 -6.64 1.30
C VAL A 407 11.73 -7.96 0.95
N VAL A 408 12.32 -8.62 1.94
CA VAL A 408 12.77 -10.01 1.80
C VAL A 408 11.72 -10.96 2.33
N TYR A 409 11.62 -12.13 1.71
CA TYR A 409 10.69 -13.16 2.13
C TYR A 409 11.27 -14.57 1.97
N SER A 410 10.74 -15.52 2.74
CA SER A 410 11.12 -16.93 2.71
C SER A 410 9.88 -17.79 2.93
N PRO A 411 9.72 -18.94 2.25
CA PRO A 411 8.67 -19.89 2.59
C PRO A 411 8.84 -20.37 4.03
N VAL A 412 7.74 -20.48 4.78
CA VAL A 412 7.74 -21.09 6.12
C VAL A 412 8.21 -22.53 6.01
N GLY A 413 9.25 -22.89 6.77
CA GLY A 413 9.88 -24.22 6.71
C GLY A 413 11.11 -24.31 5.80
N GLU A 414 11.31 -23.33 4.89
CA GLU A 414 12.48 -23.26 4.00
C GLU A 414 13.35 -22.04 4.32
N TRP A 415 13.74 -21.89 5.58
CA TRP A 415 14.39 -20.67 6.10
C TRP A 415 15.71 -20.29 5.42
N GLY A 416 16.36 -21.22 4.71
CA GLY A 416 17.56 -20.94 3.91
C GLY A 416 17.29 -20.25 2.58
N THR A 417 16.03 -20.18 2.13
CA THR A 417 15.64 -19.66 0.81
C THR A 417 15.07 -18.25 0.95
N VAL A 418 15.96 -17.26 1.02
CA VAL A 418 15.57 -15.85 1.11
C VAL A 418 15.51 -15.23 -0.29
N LYS A 419 14.36 -14.63 -0.64
CA LYS A 419 14.09 -13.96 -1.91
C LYS A 419 13.70 -12.51 -1.70
N GLN A 420 13.77 -11.71 -2.76
CA GLN A 420 13.43 -10.29 -2.75
C GLN A 420 12.08 -10.05 -3.43
N LEU A 421 11.26 -9.15 -2.88
CA LEU A 421 10.02 -8.72 -3.54
C LEU A 421 10.31 -8.13 -4.92
N ALA A 422 11.44 -7.47 -5.11
CA ALA A 422 11.88 -6.99 -6.42
C ALA A 422 12.00 -8.10 -7.48
N ASP A 423 12.21 -9.36 -7.10
CA ASP A 423 12.24 -10.50 -8.03
C ASP A 423 10.84 -10.85 -8.57
N LEU A 424 9.79 -10.28 -7.97
CA LEU A 424 8.38 -10.44 -8.37
C LEU A 424 7.79 -9.17 -9.03
N LEU A 425 8.55 -8.06 -9.08
CA LEU A 425 8.12 -6.78 -9.62
C LEU A 425 8.30 -6.71 -11.15
#